data_AF-W6KRF1-F1
#
_entry.id   AF-W6KRF1-F1
#
_cell.length_a   1.000
_cell.length_b   1.000
_cell.length_c   1.000
_cell.angle_alpha   90.00
_cell.angle_beta   90.00
_cell.angle_gamma   90.00
#
_symmetry.space_group_name_H-M   'P 1'
#
loop_
_entity.id
_entity.type
_entity.pdbx_description
1 polymer ?
#
loop_
_entity_poly.entity_id
_entity_poly.type
_entity_poly.pdbx_seq_one_letter_code
_entity_poly.pdbx_strand_id
1 'polypeptide(L)'
;MSAISASVSKVYWETAKSSISRWIVRPAVKVVQSLEHRSQRRLAMVEPETMKFIQTHEASGSDAARALTKIHLKQQRQLLYYRFVRLFAEFRYLLSGQYFKNYTIKDFVQDTRMFTQALFIFIMAVMVGRQSVFPPIDPDSPFVLGLTQKVNPNY
;
A
#
# COMPACT_ATOMS: atom_id res chain seq x y z
N MET A 1 0.50 -1.02 32.00
CA MET A 1 0.80 0.07 31.05
C MET A 1 2.30 0.23 30.97
N SER A 2 2.99 -0.61 30.18
CA SER A 2 4.44 -0.53 30.04
C SER A 2 4.77 0.46 28.93
N ALA A 3 5.47 1.51 29.31
CA ALA A 3 5.99 2.53 28.42
C ALA A 3 6.85 1.87 27.34
N ILE A 4 6.49 2.10 26.06
CA ILE A 4 7.44 1.98 24.96
C ILE A 4 8.65 2.81 25.37
N SER A 5 9.80 2.15 25.40
CA SER A 5 11.06 2.63 25.96
C SER A 5 11.27 4.13 25.73
N ALA A 6 11.24 4.90 26.82
CA ALA A 6 11.60 6.31 26.90
C ALA A 6 13.12 6.53 26.68
N SER A 7 13.71 5.82 25.73
CA SER A 7 15.15 5.87 25.42
C SER A 7 15.50 6.85 24.30
N VAL A 8 14.51 7.38 23.56
CA VAL A 8 14.76 8.37 22.48
C VAL A 8 14.57 9.81 22.96
N SER A 9 13.95 10.05 24.13
CA SER A 9 13.61 11.40 24.60
C SER A 9 14.75 12.16 25.30
N LYS A 10 15.93 11.55 25.48
CA LYS A 10 17.13 12.23 25.98
C LYS A 10 18.03 12.71 24.83
N VAL A 11 17.47 13.44 23.87
CA VAL A 11 18.31 14.29 23.02
C VAL A 11 18.73 15.49 23.86
N TYR A 12 19.99 15.44 24.29
CA TYR A 12 20.76 16.38 25.08
C TYR A 12 20.35 17.86 24.91
N TRP A 13 20.05 18.51 26.04
CA TRP A 13 19.93 19.97 26.16
C TRP A 13 21.27 20.64 26.51
N GLU A 14 22.38 20.15 25.97
CA GLU A 14 23.67 20.78 26.19
C GLU A 14 24.26 21.33 24.89
N THR A 15 24.44 22.66 24.90
CA THR A 15 25.18 23.51 23.96
C THR A 15 24.56 23.67 22.56
N ALA A 16 24.43 24.87 21.96
CA ALA A 16 25.09 26.15 22.15
C ALA A 16 24.14 27.31 21.77
N LYS A 17 24.48 28.54 22.19
CA LYS A 17 23.81 29.83 21.84
C LYS A 17 23.97 30.18 20.35
N SER A 18 23.66 29.28 19.43
CA SER A 18 23.80 29.47 17.98
C SER A 18 22.44 29.76 17.35
N SER A 19 22.36 30.77 16.47
CA SER A 19 21.13 31.15 15.76
C SER A 19 20.53 30.00 14.95
N ILE A 20 21.35 29.05 14.49
CA ILE A 20 20.93 27.84 13.76
C ILE A 20 20.08 26.92 14.66
N SER A 21 20.43 26.82 15.95
CA SER A 21 19.64 26.05 16.92
C SER A 21 18.21 26.60 17.07
N ARG A 22 18.05 27.93 17.01
CA ARG A 22 16.75 28.58 17.18
C ARG A 22 15.86 28.47 15.95
N TRP A 23 16.44 28.60 14.76
CA TRP A 23 15.68 28.65 13.51
C TRP A 23 15.48 27.31 12.82
N ILE A 24 16.37 26.33 13.06
CA ILE A 24 16.32 25.03 12.37
C ILE A 24 16.04 23.90 13.37
N VAL A 25 16.86 23.80 14.42
CA VAL A 25 16.78 22.66 15.34
C VAL A 25 15.50 22.68 16.17
N ARG A 26 15.12 23.82 16.76
CA ARG A 26 13.88 23.94 17.55
C ARG A 26 12.61 23.61 16.78
N PRO A 27 12.35 24.15 15.58
CA PRO A 27 11.16 23.77 14.81
C PRO A 27 11.21 22.31 14.35
N ALA A 28 12.37 21.80 13.92
CA ALA A 28 12.52 20.39 13.54
C ALA A 28 12.20 19.44 14.71
N VAL A 29 12.73 19.71 15.90
CA VAL A 29 12.45 18.92 17.11
C VAL A 29 10.99 18.99 17.51
N LYS A 30 10.34 20.16 17.41
CA LYS A 30 8.89 20.28 17.67
C LYS A 30 8.06 19.43 16.70
N VAL A 31 8.43 19.38 15.43
CA VAL A 31 7.76 18.53 14.43
C VAL A 31 7.95 17.05 14.76
N VAL A 32 9.18 16.64 15.11
CA VAL A 32 9.47 15.26 15.52
C VAL A 32 8.67 14.87 16.77
N GLN A 33 8.63 15.71 17.80
CA GLN A 33 7.85 15.46 19.01
C GLN A 33 6.34 15.38 18.74
N SER A 34 5.82 16.22 17.84
CA SER A 34 4.41 16.16 17.42
C SER A 34 4.08 14.85 16.71
N LEU A 35 4.96 14.41 15.81
CA LEU A 35 4.85 13.13 15.12
C LEU A 35 4.97 11.95 16.08
N GLU A 36 5.88 12.01 17.04
CA GLU A 36 6.08 10.98 18.06
C GLU A 36 4.83 10.85 18.93
N HIS A 37 4.30 11.95 19.47
CA HIS A 37 3.07 11.93 20.27
C HIS A 37 1.87 11.42 19.48
N ARG A 38 1.74 11.80 18.20
CA ARG A 38 0.68 11.29 17.34
C ARG A 38 0.81 9.78 17.10
N SER A 39 2.04 9.30 16.95
CA SER A 39 2.34 7.89 16.72
C SER A 39 2.08 7.05 17.96
N GLN A 40 2.49 7.52 19.13
CA GLN A 40 2.20 6.89 20.43
C GLN A 40 0.69 6.75 20.67
N ARG A 41 -0.10 7.79 20.36
CA ARG A 41 -1.57 7.72 20.46
C ARG A 41 -2.17 6.65 19.54
N ARG A 42 -1.62 6.49 18.33
CA ARG A 42 -2.06 5.44 17.40
C ARG A 42 -1.65 4.05 17.87
N LEU A 43 -0.46 3.90 18.42
CA LEU A 43 0.00 2.63 19.02
C LEU A 43 -0.85 2.23 20.23
N ALA A 44 -1.35 3.19 21.01
CA ALA A 44 -2.29 2.91 22.10
C ALA A 44 -3.66 2.38 21.63
N MET A 45 -4.02 2.57 20.37
CA MET A 45 -5.24 2.05 19.74
C MET A 45 -5.01 0.72 19.02
N VAL A 46 -3.78 0.20 19.02
CA VAL A 46 -3.45 -1.08 18.39
C VAL A 46 -3.99 -2.23 19.22
N GLU A 47 -4.43 -3.29 18.54
CA GLU A 47 -4.94 -4.50 19.16
C GLU A 47 -3.92 -5.11 20.15
N PRO A 48 -4.37 -5.64 21.31
CA PRO A 48 -3.48 -6.12 22.37
C PRO A 48 -2.48 -7.18 21.90
N GLU A 49 -2.86 -8.05 20.96
CA GLU A 49 -1.97 -9.09 20.43
C GLU A 49 -0.84 -8.50 19.56
N THR A 50 -1.17 -7.51 18.74
CA THR A 50 -0.18 -6.80 17.92
C THR A 50 0.78 -6.01 18.81
N MET A 51 0.28 -5.40 19.89
CA MET A 51 1.13 -4.69 20.86
C MET A 51 2.08 -5.66 21.59
N LYS A 52 1.62 -6.84 21.99
CA LYS A 52 2.48 -7.88 22.57
C LYS A 52 3.59 -8.31 21.61
N PHE A 53 3.24 -8.53 20.33
CA PHE A 53 4.22 -8.87 19.30
C PHE A 53 5.31 -7.80 19.17
N ILE A 54 4.90 -6.52 19.09
CA ILE A 54 5.85 -5.40 19.04
C ILE A 54 6.76 -5.39 20.27
N GLN A 55 6.20 -5.53 21.48
CA GLN A 55 6.97 -5.53 22.72
C GLN A 55 7.98 -6.70 22.79
N THR A 56 7.62 -7.89 22.32
CA THR A 56 8.55 -9.02 22.28
C THR A 56 9.73 -8.78 21.34
N HIS A 57 9.47 -8.15 20.20
CA HIS A 57 10.52 -7.81 19.24
C HIS A 57 11.39 -6.65 19.74
N GLU A 58 10.81 -5.62 20.36
CA GLU A 58 11.54 -4.55 21.05
C GLU A 58 12.46 -5.10 22.15
N ALA A 59 11.97 -6.02 22.99
CA ALA A 59 12.75 -6.64 24.07
C ALA A 59 13.93 -7.47 23.54
N SER A 60 13.78 -8.07 22.35
CA SER A 60 14.85 -8.84 21.68
C SER A 60 15.82 -7.98 20.85
N GLY A 61 15.60 -6.67 20.76
CA GLY A 61 16.37 -5.76 19.90
C GLY A 61 16.15 -5.98 18.40
N SER A 62 15.07 -6.65 18.00
CA SER A 62 14.76 -6.96 16.61
C SER A 62 13.61 -6.11 16.06
N ASP A 63 13.62 -5.85 14.76
CA ASP A 63 12.60 -5.03 14.10
C ASP A 63 11.30 -5.83 13.87
N ALA A 64 10.25 -5.46 14.64
CA ALA A 64 8.92 -6.06 14.56
C ALA A 64 8.27 -5.90 13.17
N ALA A 65 8.48 -4.76 12.50
CA ALA A 65 7.86 -4.48 11.20
C ALA A 65 8.46 -5.38 10.10
N ARG A 66 9.78 -5.59 10.15
CA ARG A 66 10.47 -6.52 9.25
C ARG A 66 10.04 -7.96 9.49
N ALA A 67 9.86 -8.36 10.74
CA ALA A 67 9.38 -9.70 11.10
C ALA A 67 7.94 -9.93 10.58
N LEU A 68 7.03 -8.99 10.80
CA LEU A 68 5.66 -9.05 10.28
C LEU A 68 5.61 -9.11 8.76
N THR A 69 6.44 -8.32 8.08
CA THR A 69 6.50 -8.33 6.60
C THR A 69 6.90 -9.72 6.09
N LYS A 70 7.89 -10.35 6.72
CA LYS A 70 8.32 -11.72 6.37
C LYS A 70 7.21 -12.75 6.60
N ILE A 71 6.50 -12.64 7.73
CA ILE A 71 5.35 -13.51 8.05
C ILE A 71 4.24 -13.31 7.02
N HIS A 72 3.91 -12.05 6.71
CA HIS A 72 2.88 -11.70 5.75
C HIS A 72 3.20 -12.26 4.36
N LEU A 73 4.42 -12.07 3.86
CA LEU A 73 4.84 -12.63 2.57
C LEU A 73 4.74 -14.16 2.55
N LYS A 74 5.16 -14.83 3.62
CA LYS A 74 5.05 -16.29 3.76
C LYS A 74 3.58 -16.73 3.72
N GLN A 75 2.71 -16.06 4.48
CA GLN A 75 1.28 -16.34 4.52
C GLN A 75 0.62 -16.07 3.16
N GLN A 76 0.92 -14.96 2.49
CA GLN A 76 0.40 -14.66 1.16
C GLN A 76 0.81 -15.75 0.17
N ARG A 77 2.07 -16.21 0.20
CA ARG A 77 2.54 -17.30 -0.66
C ARG A 77 1.75 -18.60 -0.43
N GLN A 78 1.45 -18.95 0.82
CA GLN A 78 0.63 -20.12 1.13
C GLN A 78 -0.82 -19.94 0.67
N LEU A 79 -1.37 -18.75 0.87
CA LEU A 79 -2.71 -18.38 0.42
C LEU A 79 -2.85 -18.41 -1.11
N LEU A 80 -1.78 -18.21 -1.88
CA LEU A 80 -1.83 -18.32 -3.34
C LEU A 80 -2.30 -19.71 -3.79
N TYR A 81 -1.73 -20.78 -3.23
CA TYR A 81 -2.14 -22.14 -3.59
C TYR A 81 -3.61 -22.40 -3.29
N TYR A 82 -4.06 -21.97 -2.11
CA TYR A 82 -5.47 -22.03 -1.75
C TYR A 82 -6.35 -21.23 -2.72
N ARG A 83 -5.94 -20.01 -3.08
CA ARG A 83 -6.67 -19.16 -4.03
C ARG A 83 -6.77 -19.80 -5.41
N PHE A 84 -5.73 -20.47 -5.89
CA PHE A 84 -5.79 -21.21 -7.17
C PHE A 84 -6.79 -22.35 -7.12
N VAL A 85 -6.73 -23.20 -6.09
CA VAL A 85 -7.69 -24.32 -5.94
C VAL A 85 -9.12 -23.78 -5.86
N ARG A 86 -9.32 -22.73 -5.07
CA ARG A 86 -10.63 -22.10 -4.92
C ARG A 86 -11.14 -21.47 -6.22
N LEU A 87 -10.27 -20.81 -6.99
CA LEU A 87 -10.62 -20.26 -8.30
C LEU A 87 -11.15 -21.35 -9.25
N PHE A 88 -10.49 -22.49 -9.33
CA PHE A 88 -10.95 -23.60 -10.18
C PHE A 88 -12.26 -24.21 -9.67
N ALA A 89 -12.42 -24.33 -8.35
CA ALA A 89 -13.66 -24.80 -7.75
C ALA A 89 -14.84 -23.85 -8.08
N GLU A 90 -14.63 -22.54 -7.93
CA GLU A 90 -15.60 -21.50 -8.26
C GLU A 90 -15.91 -21.50 -9.77
N PHE A 91 -14.90 -21.64 -10.63
CA PHE A 91 -15.10 -21.72 -12.08
C PHE A 91 -15.93 -22.95 -12.49
N ARG A 92 -15.67 -24.10 -11.88
CA ARG A 92 -16.48 -25.31 -12.09
C ARG A 92 -17.92 -25.11 -11.60
N TYR A 93 -18.11 -24.43 -10.47
CA TYR A 93 -19.43 -24.13 -9.94
C TYR A 93 -20.22 -23.19 -10.88
N LEU A 94 -19.57 -22.16 -11.42
CA LEU A 94 -20.15 -21.28 -12.44
C LEU A 94 -20.54 -22.07 -13.70
N LEU A 95 -19.64 -22.89 -14.23
CA LEU A 95 -19.90 -23.72 -15.42
C LEU A 95 -20.98 -24.77 -15.21
N SER A 96 -21.19 -25.24 -13.99
CA SER A 96 -22.25 -26.20 -13.67
C SER A 96 -23.68 -25.64 -13.79
N GLY A 97 -23.81 -24.31 -13.93
CA GLY A 97 -25.10 -23.62 -14.00
C GLY A 97 -25.86 -23.57 -12.68
N GLN A 98 -25.38 -24.22 -11.62
CA GLN A 98 -26.00 -24.19 -10.29
C GLN A 98 -25.93 -22.78 -9.66
N TYR A 99 -24.86 -22.04 -9.95
CA TYR A 99 -24.66 -20.67 -9.47
C TYR A 99 -25.86 -19.75 -9.78
N PHE A 100 -26.42 -19.83 -10.98
CA PHE A 100 -27.49 -18.93 -11.43
C PHE A 100 -28.87 -19.29 -10.88
N LYS A 101 -29.03 -20.46 -10.22
CA LYS A 101 -30.35 -20.90 -9.72
C LYS A 101 -30.85 -20.11 -8.53
N ASN A 102 -29.94 -19.63 -7.68
CA ASN A 102 -30.25 -18.86 -6.45
C ASN A 102 -29.60 -17.47 -6.49
N TYR A 103 -29.60 -16.84 -7.66
CA TYR A 103 -28.87 -15.60 -7.89
C TYR A 103 -29.50 -14.42 -7.16
N THR A 104 -28.73 -13.76 -6.29
CA THR A 104 -29.18 -12.64 -5.46
C THR A 104 -28.49 -11.33 -5.86
N ILE A 105 -29.05 -10.19 -5.45
CA ILE A 105 -28.45 -8.86 -5.64
C ILE A 105 -27.01 -8.78 -5.06
N LYS A 106 -26.74 -9.50 -3.97
CA LYS A 106 -25.40 -9.57 -3.37
C LYS A 106 -24.39 -10.19 -4.34
N ASP A 107 -24.78 -11.26 -5.01
CA ASP A 107 -23.96 -11.95 -6.01
C ASP A 107 -23.73 -11.03 -7.21
N PHE A 108 -24.75 -10.29 -7.64
CA PHE A 108 -24.61 -9.28 -8.69
C PHE A 108 -23.60 -8.18 -8.36
N VAL A 109 -23.61 -7.66 -7.14
CA VAL A 109 -22.61 -6.66 -6.70
C VAL A 109 -21.20 -7.28 -6.70
N GLN A 110 -21.07 -8.53 -6.27
CA GLN A 110 -19.80 -9.24 -6.27
C GLN A 110 -19.28 -9.48 -7.70
N ASP A 111 -20.15 -9.90 -8.62
CA ASP A 111 -19.82 -10.13 -10.03
C ASP A 111 -19.48 -8.82 -10.74
N THR A 112 -20.19 -7.73 -10.44
CA THR A 112 -19.87 -6.39 -10.96
C THR A 112 -18.49 -5.93 -10.48
N ARG A 113 -18.15 -6.18 -9.21
CA ARG A 113 -16.80 -5.90 -8.69
C ARG A 113 -15.74 -6.74 -9.37
N MET A 114 -15.99 -8.03 -9.59
CA MET A 114 -15.06 -8.90 -10.32
C MET A 114 -14.87 -8.40 -11.76
N PHE A 115 -15.96 -8.06 -12.44
CA PHE A 115 -15.94 -7.57 -13.82
C PHE A 115 -15.17 -6.26 -13.95
N THR A 116 -15.40 -5.28 -13.06
CA THR A 116 -14.66 -4.01 -13.07
C THR A 116 -13.17 -4.20 -12.83
N GLN A 117 -12.78 -5.12 -11.95
CA GLN A 117 -11.37 -5.48 -11.74
C GLN A 117 -10.76 -6.16 -12.98
N ALA A 118 -11.49 -7.09 -13.61
CA ALA A 118 -11.05 -7.74 -14.84
C ALA A 118 -10.88 -6.75 -16.00
N LEU A 119 -11.82 -5.80 -16.14
CA LEU A 119 -11.74 -4.72 -17.13
C LEU A 119 -10.51 -3.84 -16.88
N PHE A 120 -10.24 -3.47 -15.64
CA PHE A 120 -9.06 -2.68 -15.30
C PHE A 120 -7.76 -3.42 -15.68
N ILE A 121 -7.65 -4.70 -15.33
CA ILE A 121 -6.49 -5.54 -15.69
C ILE A 121 -6.36 -5.64 -17.22
N PHE A 122 -7.48 -5.80 -17.94
CA PHE A 122 -7.50 -5.83 -19.40
C PHE A 122 -6.94 -4.52 -20.00
N ILE A 123 -7.41 -3.37 -19.55
CA ILE A 123 -6.92 -2.06 -20.03
C ILE A 123 -5.42 -1.92 -19.74
N MET A 124 -4.96 -2.28 -18.53
CA MET A 124 -3.53 -2.28 -18.19
C MET A 124 -2.72 -3.20 -19.09
N ALA A 125 -3.22 -4.41 -19.38
CA ALA A 125 -2.56 -5.35 -20.27
C ALA A 125 -2.49 -4.82 -21.71
N VAL A 126 -3.54 -4.17 -22.21
CA VAL A 126 -3.54 -3.53 -23.53
C VAL A 126 -2.52 -2.38 -23.59
N MET A 127 -2.45 -1.54 -22.55
CA MET A 127 -1.44 -0.47 -22.48
C MET A 127 -0.01 -1.03 -22.50
N VAL A 128 0.25 -2.10 -21.74
CA VAL A 128 1.57 -2.77 -21.73
C VAL A 128 1.88 -3.42 -23.07
N GLY A 129 0.93 -4.14 -23.66
CA GLY A 129 1.10 -4.81 -24.94
C GLY A 129 1.34 -3.83 -26.10
N ARG A 130 0.68 -2.67 -26.07
CA ARG A 130 0.90 -1.59 -27.04
C ARG A 130 2.12 -0.72 -26.70
N GLN A 131 2.75 -0.93 -25.53
CA GLN A 131 3.87 -0.12 -25.02
C GLN A 131 3.59 1.39 -24.97
N SER A 132 2.31 1.78 -24.95
CA SER A 132 1.88 3.18 -25.00
C SER A 132 0.63 3.39 -24.18
N VAL A 133 0.69 4.37 -23.29
CA VAL A 133 -0.45 4.84 -22.48
C VAL A 133 -1.48 5.55 -23.36
N PHE A 134 -1.04 6.20 -24.44
CA PHE A 134 -1.92 6.91 -25.35
C PHE A 134 -2.64 5.94 -26.29
N PRO A 135 -3.96 6.10 -26.50
CA PRO A 135 -4.71 5.32 -27.49
C PRO A 135 -4.05 5.42 -28.87
N PRO A 136 -4.29 4.45 -29.77
CA PRO A 136 -3.77 4.53 -31.12
C PRO A 136 -4.40 5.75 -31.78
N ILE A 137 -3.57 6.64 -32.29
CA ILE A 137 -4.01 7.81 -33.03
C ILE A 137 -3.85 7.45 -34.51
N ASP A 138 -4.91 7.64 -35.29
CA ASP A 138 -4.84 7.45 -36.74
C ASP A 138 -3.78 8.39 -37.34
N PRO A 139 -3.00 7.93 -38.33
CA PRO A 139 -1.90 8.71 -38.90
C PRO A 139 -2.38 10.03 -39.52
N ASP A 140 -3.63 10.06 -40.00
CA ASP A 140 -4.25 11.24 -40.63
C ASP A 140 -4.99 12.15 -39.62
N SER A 141 -4.91 11.84 -38.32
CA SER A 141 -5.57 12.61 -37.28
C SER A 141 -4.85 13.94 -37.04
N PRO A 142 -5.56 15.07 -36.84
CA PRO A 142 -4.96 16.36 -36.51
C PRO A 142 -4.15 16.33 -35.19
N PHE A 143 -4.34 15.32 -34.34
CA PHE A 143 -3.57 15.11 -33.11
C PHE A 143 -2.14 14.62 -33.36
N VAL A 144 -1.82 14.07 -34.54
CA VAL A 144 -0.46 13.64 -34.92
C VAL A 144 0.46 14.84 -35.11
N LEU A 145 -0.05 15.92 -35.72
CA LEU A 145 0.69 17.17 -35.91
C LEU A 145 1.13 17.78 -34.57
N GLY A 146 0.29 17.66 -33.53
CA GLY A 146 0.62 18.12 -32.18
C GLY A 146 1.69 17.28 -31.47
N LEU A 147 1.95 16.05 -31.90
CA LEU A 147 3.01 15.18 -31.37
C LEU A 147 4.33 15.36 -32.11
N THR A 148 4.30 15.63 -33.42
CA THR A 148 5.50 15.88 -34.23
C THR A 148 6.04 17.31 -34.10
N GLN A 149 5.16 18.29 -33.88
CA GLN A 149 5.56 19.70 -33.80
C GLN A 149 5.96 20.14 -32.38
N LYS A 150 5.72 19.30 -31.36
CA LYS A 150 6.12 19.57 -29.98
C LYS A 150 7.57 19.14 -29.75
N VAL A 151 8.51 19.92 -30.30
CA VAL A 151 9.92 19.84 -29.95
C VAL A 151 10.06 20.23 -28.48
N ASN A 152 10.55 19.31 -27.66
CA ASN A 152 10.92 19.61 -26.28
C ASN A 152 12.06 20.64 -26.33
N PRO A 153 11.90 21.87 -25.79
CA PRO A 153 12.95 22.90 -25.86
C PRO A 153 14.20 22.56 -25.02
N ASN A 154 14.21 21.43 -24.31
CA ASN A 154 15.35 20.92 -23.53
C ASN A 154 16.09 19.74 -24.19
N TYR A 155 15.86 19.46 -25.49
CA TYR A 155 16.77 18.64 -26.32
C TYR A 155 17.23 19.44 -27.53
#